data_AF-A0A1R3U5E4-F1
#
_entry.id   AF-A0A1R3U5E4-F1
#
_cell.length_a   1.000
_cell.length_b   1.000
_cell.length_c   1.000
_cell.angle_alpha   90.00
_cell.angle_beta   90.00
_cell.angle_gamma   90.00
#
_symmetry.space_group_name_H-M   'P 1'
#
loop_
_entity.id
_entity.type
_entity.pdbx_description
1 polymer ?
#
loop_
_entity_poly.entity_id
_entity_poly.type
_entity_poly.pdbx_seq_one_letter_code
_entity_poly.pdbx_strand_id
1 'polypeptide(L)' 'MEGSEVIVGAKAIGEAIGVKTRRVHLMIDKGEIPVFRLGGSIAMRRSTLNSWISSLEAASLSA' A
#
# COMPACT_ATOMS: atom_id res chain seq x y z
N MET A 1 -17.18 -10.52 -5.44
CA MET A 1 -16.22 -10.77 -4.34
C MET A 1 -16.15 -9.51 -3.52
N GLU A 2 -16.74 -9.53 -2.33
CA GLU A 2 -16.55 -8.46 -1.34
C GLU A 2 -15.05 -8.32 -1.06
N GLY A 3 -14.51 -7.11 -1.22
CA GLY A 3 -13.08 -6.87 -1.06
C GLY A 3 -12.69 -7.08 0.39
N SER A 4 -11.78 -8.03 0.68
CA SER A 4 -11.23 -8.18 2.03
C SER A 4 -10.69 -6.84 2.53
N GLU A 5 -10.99 -6.51 3.79
CA GLU A 5 -10.55 -5.28 4.46
C GLU A 5 -9.01 -5.15 4.49
N VAL A 6 -8.31 -6.29 4.36
CA VAL A 6 -6.85 -6.36 4.33
C VAL A 6 -6.37 -6.92 2.98
N ILE A 7 -5.53 -6.14 2.30
CA ILE A 7 -4.80 -6.56 1.11
C ILE A 7 -3.52 -7.27 1.57
N VAL A 8 -3.34 -8.52 1.14
CA VAL A 8 -2.20 -9.34 1.54
C VAL A 8 -1.30 -9.62 0.33
N GLY A 9 -0.01 -9.38 0.52
CA GLY A 9 1.05 -9.64 -0.45
C GLY A 9 1.41 -8.42 -1.30
N ALA A 10 2.71 -8.26 -1.57
CA ALA A 10 3.24 -7.15 -2.36
C ALA A 10 2.66 -7.09 -3.79
N LYS A 11 2.29 -8.25 -4.37
CA LYS A 11 1.64 -8.30 -5.69
C LYS A 11 0.26 -7.63 -5.66
N ALA A 12 -0.59 -8.03 -4.72
CA ALA A 12 -1.94 -7.46 -4.59
C ALA A 12 -1.92 -5.98 -4.21
N ILE A 13 -0.97 -5.57 -3.35
CA ILE A 13 -0.74 -4.16 -3.05
C ILE A 13 -0.33 -3.39 -4.31
N GLY A 14 0.58 -3.95 -5.11
CA GLY A 14 1.02 -3.35 -6.38
C GLY A 14 -0.11 -3.19 -7.39
N GLU A 15 -0.95 -4.21 -7.54
CA GLU A 15 -2.16 -4.16 -8.36
C GLU A 15 -3.14 -3.09 -7.88
N ALA A 16 -3.26 -2.89 -6.56
CA ALA A 16 -4.16 -1.88 -5.99
C ALA A 16 -3.70 -0.43 -6.25
N ILE A 17 -2.38 -0.18 -6.33
CA ILE A 17 -1.82 1.18 -6.51
C ILE A 17 -1.20 1.43 -7.89
N GLY A 18 -1.26 0.44 -8.79
CA GLY A 18 -0.76 0.56 -10.16
C GLY A 18 0.76 0.50 -10.32
N VAL A 19 1.48 -0.18 -9.42
CA VAL A 19 2.94 -0.34 -9.51
C VAL A 19 3.38 -1.81 -9.53
N LYS A 20 4.53 -2.09 -10.14
CA LYS A 20 5.09 -3.46 -10.18
C LYS A 20 5.45 -3.95 -8.77
N THR A 21 5.27 -5.25 -8.51
CA THR A 21 5.62 -5.89 -7.22
C THR A 21 7.02 -5.56 -6.72
N ARG A 22 8.03 -5.51 -7.61
CA ARG A 22 9.40 -5.13 -7.25
C ARG A 22 9.47 -3.70 -6.68
N ARG A 23 8.69 -2.76 -7.24
CA ARG A 23 8.62 -1.39 -6.75
C ARG A 23 7.96 -1.34 -5.37
N VAL A 24 6.94 -2.15 -5.13
CA VAL A 24 6.32 -2.27 -3.79
C VAL A 24 7.35 -2.69 -2.75
N HIS A 25 8.16 -3.72 -3.02
CA HIS A 25 9.23 -4.12 -2.10
C HIS A 25 10.22 -2.99 -1.81
N LEU A 26 10.67 -2.27 -2.85
CA LEU A 26 11.56 -1.13 -2.66
C LEU A 26 10.92 -0.01 -1.81
N MET A 27 9.64 0.28 -2.01
CA MET A 27 8.91 1.27 -1.21
C MET A 27 8.79 0.83 0.25
N ILE A 28 8.57 -0.47 0.49
CA ILE A 28 8.52 -1.05 1.84
C ILE A 28 9.89 -0.94 2.51
N ASP A 29 10.96 -1.32 1.83
CA ASP A 29 12.33 -1.27 2.35
C ASP A 29 12.74 0.17 2.71
N LYS A 30 12.20 1.16 1.99
CA LYS A 30 12.40 2.59 2.25
C LYS A 30 11.42 3.18 3.27
N GLY A 31 10.42 2.43 3.73
CA GLY A 31 9.37 2.94 4.60
C GLY A 31 8.43 3.96 3.96
N GLU A 32 8.33 3.97 2.62
CA GLU A 32 7.52 4.93 1.84
C GLU A 32 6.02 4.57 1.82
N ILE A 33 5.65 3.35 2.23
CA ILE A 33 4.27 2.84 2.13
C ILE A 33 3.84 2.16 3.45
N PRO A 34 2.60 2.42 3.95
CA PRO A 34 2.17 1.95 5.26
C PRO A 34 1.71 0.49 5.23
N VAL A 35 2.66 -0.43 5.43
CA VAL A 35 2.40 -1.88 5.52
C VAL A 35 2.69 -2.43 6.91
N PHE A 36 2.11 -3.60 7.23
CA PHE A 36 2.39 -4.36 8.44
C PHE A 36 2.64 -5.84 8.10
N ARG A 37 3.26 -6.58 9.03
CA ARG A 37 3.48 -8.03 8.88
C ARG A 37 2.26 -8.81 9.38
N LEU A 38 1.81 -9.77 8.58
CA LEU A 38 0.75 -10.71 8.92
C LEU A 38 1.29 -12.14 8.68
N GLY A 39 1.83 -12.74 9.73
CA GLY A 39 2.61 -13.98 9.63
C GLY A 39 3.84 -13.79 8.73
N GLY A 40 3.97 -14.65 7.71
CA GLY A 40 5.04 -14.57 6.71
C GLY A 40 4.80 -13.54 5.60
N SER A 41 3.61 -12.94 5.55
CA SER A 41 3.20 -12.05 4.47
C SER A 41 3.20 -10.58 4.89
N ILE A 42 3.30 -9.70 3.92
CA ILE A 42 3.12 -8.25 4.10
C ILE A 42 1.67 -7.93 3.79
N ALA A 43 1.05 -7.06 4.59
CA ALA A 43 -0.34 -6.71 4.46
C ALA A 43 -0.56 -5.20 4.63
N MET A 44 -1.68 -4.73 4.10
CA MET A 44 -2.13 -3.34 4.20
C MET A 44 -3.64 -3.31 4.33
N ARG A 45 -4.16 -2.50 5.25
CA ARG A 45 -5.61 -2.29 5.38
C ARG A 45 -6.10 -1.33 4.31
N ARG A 46 -7.26 -1.58 3.71
CA ARG A 46 -7.83 -0.74 2.63
C ARG A 46 -8.07 0.70 3.08
N SER A 47 -8.61 0.89 4.28
CA SER A 47 -8.77 2.22 4.87
C SER A 47 -7.45 2.98 4.99
N THR A 48 -6.38 2.31 5.44
CA THR A 48 -5.02 2.90 5.50
C THR A 48 -4.47 3.26 4.12
N LEU A 49 -4.68 2.40 3.12
CA LEU A 49 -4.28 2.69 1.74
C LEU A 49 -4.92 3.99 1.24
N ASN A 50 -6.25 4.11 1.41
CA ASN A 50 -6.99 5.27 0.96
C ASN A 50 -6.53 6.55 1.69
N SER A 51 -6.38 6.50 3.01
CA SER A 51 -5.89 7.64 3.79
C SER A 51 -4.48 8.07 3.37
N TRP A 52 -3.61 7.11 3.06
CA TRP A 52 -2.26 7.39 2.59
C TRP A 52 -2.25 8.06 1.21
N ILE A 53 -3.04 7.56 0.25
CA ILE A 53 -3.18 8.18 -1.06
C ILE A 53 -3.72 9.61 -0.93
N SER A 54 -4.78 9.82 -0.14
CA SER A 54 -5.33 11.16 0.09
C SER A 54 -4.31 12.11 0.73
N SER A 55 -3.44 11.59 1.62
CA SER A 55 -2.36 12.38 2.19
C SER A 55 -1.29 12.77 1.16
N LEU A 56 -0.96 11.88 0.21
CA LEU A 56 -0.02 12.18 -0.87
C LEU A 56 -0.59 13.23 -1.83
N GLU A 57 -1.86 13.10 -2.19
CA GLU A 57 -2.57 14.07 -3.03
C GLU A 57 -2.59 15.44 -2.35
N ALA A 58 -2.98 15.52 -1.08
CA ALA A 58 -3.00 16.75 -0.32
C ALA A 58 -1.61 17.42 -0.22
N ALA A 59 -0.56 16.63 -0.01
CA ALA A 59 0.82 17.14 0.01
C ALA A 59 1.29 17.62 -1.38
N SER A 60 0.77 17.05 -2.46
CA SER A 60 1.08 17.48 -3.82
C SER A 60 0.37 18.78 -4.21
N LEU A 61 -0.81 19.07 -3.66
CA LEU A 61 -1.56 20.29 -3.95
C LEU A 61 -1.00 21.53 -3.22
N SER A 62 -0.21 21.34 -2.17
CA SER A 62 0.38 22.42 -1.37
C SER A 62 1.82 22.80 -1.80
N ALA A 63 2.35 22.20 -2.86
CA ALA A 63 3.68 22.43 -3.42
C ALA A 63 3.58 23.11 -4.80
#